data_AF-A0AAV7JEI5-F1
#
_entry.id   AF-A0AAV7JEI5-F1
#
_cell.length_a   1.000
_cell.length_b   1.000
_cell.length_c   1.000
_cell.angle_alpha   90.00
_cell.angle_beta   90.00
_cell.angle_gamma   90.00
#
_symmetry.space_group_name_H-M   'P 1'
#
loop_
_entity.id
_entity.type
_entity.pdbx_description
1 polymer ?
#
loop_
_entity_poly.entity_id
_entity_poly.type
_entity_poly.pdbx_seq_one_letter_code
_entity_poly.pdbx_strand_id
1 'polypeptide(L)'
;MSSHKEKILIVILFLIVLCVGIGYVDKIRKCNELGDILSTEKLLIDNGMENENNVSKEELSMKLCEREIQEKRNYIDKCMNNNELQKQNLVERTDEKQPGEIPEETHLLQLNEGLQQILQVGQERLDKCYQIRNTLKSTYKDCYPKDTVSREDTSIFGNGSSVNKLKNFIVFLGYPRSGASIVGALLDAHPHVVLSNEFNPVLRWAKSLSGKAPKFNKLELFRNIKNAAWSDIHNYGGTRSKTFNLKYYTLDIPGLFQGEYKDYIQIIGDKQDNQLVDYDKGNDESTNFIQLLERFKDFVGYQVKFFHIVRNPYDNIATVLLYRLSSRNQVIKSGTTVNRPDILVSVIKQQFVLYEKIQRYIDYFGERVLTLNHEDLISNPLLFIKRMCNHMDIYCGEYYLEKASKSVFSSTTKSRHSIDWGQDAKTMVESAIKKYRFLNRYTFLN
;
A
#
# COMPACT_ATOMS: atom_id res chain seq x y z
N MET A 1 39.54 4.14 41.51
CA MET A 1 39.10 4.70 40.20
C MET A 1 38.69 3.64 39.16
N SER A 2 38.38 2.39 39.56
CA SER A 2 37.96 1.33 38.61
C SER A 2 36.44 1.19 38.45
N SER A 3 35.65 1.42 39.51
CA SER A 3 34.22 1.06 39.50
C SER A 3 33.29 1.97 38.68
N HIS A 4 33.78 3.13 38.21
CA HIS A 4 33.00 3.99 37.32
C HIS A 4 33.13 3.57 35.85
N LYS A 5 34.28 3.02 35.44
CA LYS A 5 34.48 2.51 34.08
C LYS A 5 33.73 1.20 33.83
N GLU A 6 33.65 0.33 34.83
CA GLU A 6 32.88 -0.93 34.73
C GLU A 6 31.36 -0.69 34.68
N LYS A 7 30.83 0.24 35.47
CA LYS A 7 29.40 0.61 35.41
C LYS A 7 29.02 1.24 34.05
N ILE A 8 29.91 2.05 33.47
CA ILE A 8 29.72 2.60 32.12
C ILE A 8 29.80 1.49 31.06
N LEU A 9 30.70 0.51 31.20
CA LEU A 9 30.82 -0.61 30.26
C LEU A 9 29.60 -1.54 30.30
N ILE A 10 29.04 -1.80 31.48
CA ILE A 10 27.81 -2.59 31.67
C ILE A 10 26.60 -1.88 31.05
N VAL A 11 26.46 -0.56 31.25
CA VAL A 11 25.37 0.23 30.65
C VAL A 11 25.52 0.29 29.12
N ILE A 12 26.74 0.40 28.60
CA ILE A 12 27.01 0.36 27.15
C ILE A 12 26.70 -1.03 26.58
N LEU A 13 27.09 -2.13 27.24
CA LEU A 13 26.73 -3.49 26.85
C LEU A 13 25.22 -3.72 26.89
N PHE A 14 24.54 -3.21 27.91
CA PHE A 14 23.08 -3.30 28.04
C PHE A 14 22.35 -2.50 26.95
N LEU A 15 22.86 -1.31 26.59
CA LEU A 15 22.33 -0.49 25.49
C LEU A 15 22.66 -1.09 24.11
N ILE A 16 23.80 -1.75 23.93
CA ILE A 16 24.13 -2.50 22.71
C ILE A 16 23.21 -3.72 22.58
N VAL A 17 22.93 -4.45 23.66
CA VAL A 17 21.96 -5.55 23.67
C VAL A 17 20.52 -5.06 23.42
N LEU A 18 20.14 -3.89 23.93
CA LEU A 18 18.86 -3.24 23.62
C LEU A 18 18.79 -2.75 22.17
N CYS A 19 19.85 -2.14 21.62
CA CYS A 19 19.89 -1.68 20.23
C CYS A 19 19.96 -2.83 19.22
N VAL A 20 20.69 -3.89 19.53
CA VAL A 20 20.74 -5.13 18.75
C VAL A 20 19.41 -5.88 18.88
N GLY A 21 18.80 -5.92 20.07
CA GLY A 21 17.49 -6.51 20.34
C GLY A 21 16.33 -5.78 19.66
N ILE A 22 16.30 -4.44 19.67
CA ILE A 22 15.27 -3.64 18.99
C ILE A 22 15.46 -3.70 17.47
N GLY A 23 16.71 -3.72 16.97
CA GLY A 23 17.01 -3.95 15.56
C GLY A 23 16.70 -5.38 15.09
N TYR A 24 16.74 -6.37 16.00
CA TYR A 24 16.34 -7.75 15.74
C TYR A 24 14.83 -7.98 15.88
N VAL A 25 14.11 -7.24 16.71
CA VAL A 25 12.64 -7.32 16.84
C VAL A 25 11.94 -6.94 15.52
N ASP A 26 12.51 -6.05 14.72
CA ASP A 26 11.98 -5.72 13.38
C ASP A 26 12.25 -6.80 12.31
N LYS A 27 13.22 -7.70 12.55
CA LYS A 27 13.58 -8.81 11.64
C LYS A 27 13.06 -10.18 12.10
N ILE A 28 12.97 -10.43 13.40
CA ILE A 28 12.39 -11.63 14.02
C ILE A 28 10.87 -11.65 13.89
N ARG A 29 10.22 -10.48 13.71
CA ARG A 29 8.78 -10.35 13.33
C ARG A 29 8.42 -11.12 12.05
N LYS A 30 9.40 -11.59 11.28
CA LYS A 30 9.21 -12.21 9.96
C LYS A 30 9.49 -13.71 9.91
N CYS A 31 10.01 -14.34 10.95
CA CYS A 31 10.53 -15.70 10.80
C CYS A 31 9.84 -16.71 11.72
N ASN A 32 9.77 -16.50 13.03
CA ASN A 32 9.39 -17.53 14.01
C ASN A 32 7.89 -17.45 14.30
N GLU A 33 7.01 -18.46 14.14
CA GLU A 33 7.14 -19.91 14.21
C GLU A 33 5.88 -20.58 13.61
N LEU A 34 6.05 -21.43 12.59
CA LEU A 34 5.07 -22.46 12.19
C LEU A 34 5.79 -23.76 11.84
N GLY A 35 5.98 -24.58 12.86
CA GLY A 35 6.24 -26.03 12.79
C GLY A 35 5.73 -26.59 14.11
N ASP A 36 4.86 -27.59 14.17
CA ASP A 36 4.88 -28.84 13.41
C ASP A 36 3.44 -29.36 13.15
N ILE A 37 3.26 -30.18 12.09
CA ILE A 37 2.62 -31.52 12.11
C ILE A 37 2.75 -32.13 10.71
N LEU A 38 3.25 -33.37 10.72
CA LEU A 38 3.48 -34.26 9.59
C LEU A 38 2.26 -35.15 9.30
N SER A 39 2.21 -35.60 8.04
CA SER A 39 1.56 -36.81 7.50
C SER A 39 0.07 -36.75 7.13
N THR A 40 -0.18 -36.37 5.87
CA THR A 40 -1.51 -36.28 5.23
C THR A 40 -2.06 -37.63 4.72
N GLU A 41 -1.29 -38.71 4.75
CA GLU A 41 -1.76 -40.01 4.25
C GLU A 41 -2.60 -40.81 5.27
N LYS A 42 -2.56 -40.46 6.56
CA LYS A 42 -3.34 -41.16 7.60
C LYS A 42 -4.71 -40.55 7.87
N LEU A 43 -4.88 -39.25 7.62
CA LEU A 43 -6.12 -38.50 7.89
C LEU A 43 -7.24 -38.70 6.86
N LEU A 44 -6.91 -39.18 5.65
CA LEU A 44 -7.89 -39.45 4.59
C LEU A 44 -8.64 -40.77 4.79
N ILE A 45 -8.04 -41.72 5.51
CA ILE A 45 -8.67 -43.01 5.83
C ILE A 45 -9.52 -42.90 7.10
N ASP A 46 -9.11 -42.09 8.08
CA ASP A 46 -9.79 -42.00 9.38
C ASP A 46 -11.06 -41.11 9.41
N ASN A 47 -11.34 -40.32 8.36
CA ASN A 47 -12.45 -39.34 8.36
C ASN A 47 -13.64 -39.64 7.44
N GLY A 48 -13.71 -40.84 6.83
CA GLY A 48 -14.94 -41.32 6.18
C GLY A 48 -15.50 -40.45 5.02
N MET A 49 -14.66 -39.68 4.34
CA MET A 49 -15.09 -38.87 3.18
C MET A 49 -15.05 -39.70 1.89
N GLU A 50 -15.93 -40.72 1.80
CA GLU A 50 -16.16 -41.48 0.57
C GLU A 50 -17.36 -41.00 -0.25
N ASN A 51 -18.10 -39.97 0.16
CA ASN A 51 -19.31 -39.57 -0.58
C ASN A 51 -19.55 -38.07 -0.62
N GLU A 52 -18.82 -37.35 -1.47
CA GLU A 52 -19.36 -36.16 -2.16
C GLU A 52 -18.79 -36.12 -3.60
N ASN A 53 -19.54 -36.70 -4.53
CA ASN A 53 -19.30 -36.56 -5.96
C ASN A 53 -19.60 -35.12 -6.41
N ASN A 54 -18.56 -34.44 -6.93
CA ASN A 54 -18.54 -33.18 -7.72
C ASN A 54 -17.72 -32.01 -7.14
N VAL A 55 -16.76 -32.25 -6.25
CA VAL A 55 -15.70 -31.26 -5.99
C VAL A 55 -14.48 -31.64 -6.84
N SER A 56 -14.02 -30.74 -7.71
CA SER A 56 -12.83 -31.02 -8.53
C SER A 56 -11.61 -31.21 -7.62
N LYS A 57 -10.61 -32.00 -8.05
CA LYS A 57 -9.38 -32.19 -7.28
C LYS A 57 -8.68 -30.85 -6.99
N GLU A 58 -8.81 -29.86 -7.88
CA GLU A 58 -8.32 -28.50 -7.63
C GLU A 58 -9.10 -27.77 -6.53
N GLU A 59 -10.43 -27.88 -6.53
CA GLU A 59 -11.28 -27.22 -5.52
C GLU A 59 -11.08 -27.82 -4.12
N LEU A 60 -10.88 -29.14 -4.04
CA LEU A 60 -10.54 -29.83 -2.79
C LEU A 60 -9.13 -29.44 -2.31
N SER A 61 -8.17 -29.32 -3.22
CA SER A 61 -6.81 -28.87 -2.92
C SER A 61 -6.77 -27.42 -2.44
N MET A 62 -7.59 -26.54 -3.02
CA MET A 62 -7.76 -25.15 -2.59
C MET A 62 -8.40 -25.05 -1.20
N LYS A 63 -9.48 -25.80 -0.93
CA LYS A 63 -10.13 -25.82 0.39
C LYS A 63 -9.20 -26.35 1.49
N LEU A 64 -8.37 -27.34 1.18
CA LEU A 64 -7.34 -27.85 2.09
C LEU A 64 -6.26 -26.80 2.37
N CYS A 65 -5.82 -26.07 1.34
CA CYS A 65 -4.84 -24.99 1.44
C CYS A 65 -5.37 -23.82 2.29
N GLU A 66 -6.63 -23.42 2.10
CA GLU A 66 -7.27 -22.35 2.87
C GLU A 66 -7.42 -22.71 4.36
N ARG A 67 -7.78 -23.97 4.64
CA ARG A 67 -7.89 -24.48 6.02
C ARG A 67 -6.53 -24.49 6.71
N GLU A 68 -5.49 -24.93 6.01
CA GLU A 68 -4.12 -24.95 6.53
C GLU A 68 -3.61 -23.53 6.83
N ILE A 69 -3.93 -22.54 5.97
CA ILE A 69 -3.60 -21.12 6.21
C ILE A 69 -4.33 -20.57 7.44
N GLN A 70 -5.59 -20.96 7.66
CA GLN A 70 -6.38 -20.44 8.78
C GLN A 70 -5.95 -21.03 10.13
N GLU A 71 -5.64 -22.32 10.20
CA GLU A 71 -5.10 -22.97 11.41
C GLU A 71 -3.74 -22.36 11.79
N LYS A 72 -2.94 -22.04 10.77
CA LYS A 72 -1.66 -21.36 10.89
C LYS A 72 -1.77 -19.94 11.47
N ARG A 73 -2.84 -19.21 11.16
CA ARG A 73 -3.14 -17.88 11.74
C ARG A 73 -3.56 -17.96 13.20
N ASN A 74 -4.46 -18.89 13.54
CA ASN A 74 -4.96 -19.05 14.91
C ASN A 74 -3.84 -19.42 15.90
N TYR A 75 -2.83 -20.16 15.43
CA TYR A 75 -1.66 -20.52 16.25
C TYR A 75 -0.77 -19.30 16.57
N ILE A 76 -0.56 -18.41 15.59
CA ILE A 76 0.22 -17.17 15.75
C ILE A 76 -0.41 -16.28 16.83
N ASP A 77 -1.73 -16.12 16.81
CA ASP A 77 -2.44 -15.29 17.79
C ASP A 77 -2.29 -15.83 19.23
N LYS A 78 -2.19 -17.16 19.39
CA LYS A 78 -2.01 -17.81 20.69
C LYS A 78 -0.59 -17.64 21.24
N CYS A 79 0.43 -17.68 20.37
CA CYS A 79 1.82 -17.43 20.76
C CYS A 79 2.08 -15.98 21.18
N MET A 80 1.41 -15.02 20.54
CA MET A 80 1.54 -13.60 20.87
C MET A 80 1.02 -13.28 22.29
N ASN A 81 -0.09 -13.89 22.69
CA ASN A 81 -0.69 -13.67 24.01
C ASN A 81 0.15 -14.27 25.16
N ASN A 82 0.78 -15.44 24.95
CA ASN A 82 1.62 -16.06 25.98
C ASN A 82 2.94 -15.30 26.24
N ASN A 83 3.48 -14.62 25.21
CA ASN A 83 4.70 -13.83 25.35
C ASN A 83 4.49 -12.51 26.10
N GLU A 84 3.31 -11.89 26.02
CA GLU A 84 2.99 -10.73 26.86
C GLU A 84 2.86 -11.13 28.33
N LEU A 85 2.27 -12.30 28.61
CA LEU A 85 2.11 -12.82 29.97
C LEU A 85 3.46 -13.17 30.63
N GLN A 86 4.41 -13.73 29.88
CA GLN A 86 5.76 -14.00 30.38
C GLN A 86 6.60 -12.72 30.61
N LYS A 87 6.39 -11.67 29.80
CA LYS A 87 7.02 -10.37 30.01
C LYS A 87 6.55 -9.70 31.30
N GLN A 88 5.25 -9.79 31.61
CA GLN A 88 4.69 -9.25 32.85
C GLN A 88 5.27 -9.96 34.09
N ASN A 89 5.35 -11.30 34.06
CA ASN A 89 5.92 -12.10 35.16
C ASN A 89 7.43 -11.87 35.41
N LEU A 90 8.19 -11.42 34.39
CA LEU A 90 9.62 -11.11 34.51
C LEU A 90 9.87 -9.75 35.16
N VAL A 91 9.01 -8.76 34.90
CA VAL A 91 9.08 -7.44 35.51
C VAL A 91 8.73 -7.51 37.00
N GLU A 92 7.72 -8.32 37.37
CA GLU A 92 7.32 -8.50 38.78
C GLU A 92 8.39 -9.22 39.63
N ARG A 93 9.21 -10.11 39.03
CA ARG A 93 10.28 -10.82 39.76
C ARG A 93 11.55 -9.99 40.01
N THR A 94 11.76 -8.92 39.25
CA THR A 94 12.92 -8.02 39.44
C THR A 94 12.73 -7.00 40.56
N ASP A 95 11.50 -6.77 41.01
CA ASP A 95 11.21 -5.82 42.10
C ASP A 95 11.26 -6.45 43.51
N GLU A 96 11.45 -7.77 43.63
CA GLU A 96 11.39 -8.47 44.93
C GLU A 96 12.73 -8.88 45.58
N LYS A 97 13.91 -8.54 45.02
CA LYS A 97 15.19 -8.91 45.66
C LYS A 97 15.88 -7.74 46.36
N GLN A 98 15.99 -7.85 47.69
CA GLN A 98 16.72 -6.92 48.56
C GLN A 98 18.22 -6.82 48.21
N PRO A 99 18.83 -5.63 48.38
CA PRO A 99 20.23 -5.39 48.06
C PRO A 99 21.14 -5.91 49.17
N GLY A 100 21.83 -7.02 48.94
CA GLY A 100 22.89 -7.46 49.84
C GLY A 100 23.27 -8.92 49.70
N GLU A 101 24.02 -9.24 48.64
CA GLU A 101 25.13 -10.22 48.64
C GLU A 101 25.61 -10.38 47.18
N ILE A 102 26.91 -10.19 46.94
CA ILE A 102 27.53 -10.32 45.63
C ILE A 102 28.15 -11.73 45.55
N PRO A 103 27.78 -12.56 44.56
CA PRO A 103 28.64 -13.63 44.09
C PRO A 103 29.25 -13.19 42.74
N GLU A 104 30.47 -12.65 42.74
CA GLU A 104 30.96 -11.85 41.61
C GLU A 104 31.44 -12.67 40.40
N GLU A 105 31.70 -13.98 40.54
CA GLU A 105 32.11 -14.83 39.40
C GLU A 105 31.06 -15.84 38.96
N THR A 106 30.44 -16.56 39.89
CA THR A 106 29.47 -17.62 39.56
C THR A 106 28.20 -17.05 38.92
N HIS A 107 27.81 -15.83 39.33
CA HIS A 107 26.61 -15.17 38.80
C HIS A 107 26.86 -14.58 37.40
N LEU A 108 28.08 -14.10 37.11
CA LEU A 108 28.47 -13.67 35.76
C LEU A 108 28.62 -14.86 34.81
N LEU A 109 29.16 -15.99 35.29
CA LEU A 109 29.21 -17.22 34.51
C LEU A 109 27.81 -17.74 34.16
N GLN A 110 26.91 -17.79 35.14
CA GLN A 110 25.51 -18.19 34.93
C GLN A 110 24.76 -17.21 34.02
N LEU A 111 25.04 -15.90 34.12
CA LEU A 111 24.47 -14.91 33.21
C LEU A 111 24.97 -15.11 31.77
N ASN A 112 26.26 -15.40 31.61
CA ASN A 112 26.89 -15.61 30.31
C ASN A 112 26.42 -16.93 29.69
N GLU A 113 26.32 -18.01 30.46
CA GLU A 113 25.73 -19.28 30.03
C GLU A 113 24.25 -19.12 29.66
N GLY A 114 23.47 -18.36 30.44
CA GLY A 114 22.09 -18.02 30.12
C GLY A 114 21.96 -17.20 28.83
N LEU A 115 22.85 -16.24 28.60
CA LEU A 115 22.91 -15.45 27.37
C LEU A 115 23.29 -16.30 26.15
N GLN A 116 24.26 -17.21 26.29
CA GLN A 116 24.65 -18.14 25.23
C GLN A 116 23.51 -19.11 24.88
N GLN A 117 22.78 -19.63 25.88
CA GLN A 117 21.59 -20.45 25.65
C GLN A 117 20.48 -19.66 24.93
N ILE A 118 20.22 -18.42 25.32
CA ILE A 118 19.22 -17.56 24.65
C ILE A 118 19.62 -17.28 23.20
N LEU A 119 20.90 -17.01 22.93
CA LEU A 119 21.43 -16.78 21.58
C LEU A 119 21.35 -18.05 20.73
N GLN A 120 21.69 -19.21 21.29
CA GLN A 120 21.61 -20.49 20.61
C GLN A 120 20.16 -20.85 20.24
N VAL A 121 19.22 -20.73 21.19
CA VAL A 121 17.79 -20.96 20.96
C VAL A 121 17.23 -19.97 19.93
N GLY A 122 17.69 -18.72 19.95
CA GLY A 122 17.32 -17.71 18.95
C GLY A 122 17.80 -18.07 17.53
N GLN A 123 19.02 -18.61 17.43
CA GLN A 123 19.62 -19.02 16.16
C GLN A 123 18.95 -20.27 15.57
N GLU A 124 18.67 -21.29 16.40
CA GLU A 124 17.98 -22.52 15.97
C GLU A 124 16.57 -22.23 15.43
N ARG A 125 15.85 -21.28 16.06
CA ARG A 125 14.54 -20.84 15.56
C ARG A 125 14.66 -20.11 14.23
N LEU A 126 15.66 -19.25 14.07
CA LEU A 126 15.91 -18.53 12.82
C LEU A 126 16.17 -19.49 11.65
N ASP A 127 16.96 -20.54 11.89
CA ASP A 127 17.31 -21.54 10.88
C ASP A 127 16.08 -22.38 10.47
N LYS A 128 15.23 -22.78 11.44
CA LYS A 128 13.95 -23.48 11.16
C LYS A 128 13.03 -22.62 10.28
N CYS A 129 13.05 -21.30 10.45
CA CYS A 129 12.23 -20.37 9.68
C CYS A 129 12.75 -20.10 8.27
N TYR A 130 14.06 -20.14 8.06
CA TYR A 130 14.65 -20.16 6.72
C TYR A 130 14.28 -21.43 5.96
N GLN A 131 14.27 -22.59 6.63
CA GLN A 131 13.83 -23.86 6.02
C GLN A 131 12.36 -23.79 5.59
N ILE A 132 11.45 -23.37 6.48
CA ILE A 132 10.01 -23.21 6.17
C ILE A 132 9.78 -22.24 5.01
N ARG A 133 10.50 -21.11 4.96
CA ARG A 133 10.40 -20.14 3.85
C ARG A 133 10.81 -20.74 2.51
N ASN A 134 11.84 -21.59 2.50
CA ASN A 134 12.32 -22.23 1.27
C ASN A 134 11.36 -23.33 0.80
N THR A 135 10.77 -24.09 1.73
CA THR A 135 9.69 -25.04 1.43
C THR A 135 8.44 -24.33 0.93
N LEU A 136 8.05 -23.20 1.53
CA LEU A 136 6.93 -22.38 1.02
C LEU A 136 7.21 -21.85 -0.39
N LYS A 137 8.45 -21.45 -0.70
CA LYS A 137 8.83 -21.06 -2.06
C LYS A 137 8.77 -22.21 -3.06
N SER A 138 9.11 -23.44 -2.67
CA SER A 138 8.98 -24.61 -3.54
C SER A 138 7.53 -25.02 -3.69
N THR A 139 6.77 -25.16 -2.60
CA THR A 139 5.33 -25.47 -2.62
C THR A 139 4.53 -24.41 -3.38
N TYR A 140 4.84 -23.11 -3.25
CA TYR A 140 4.19 -22.07 -4.05
C TYR A 140 4.53 -22.19 -5.54
N LYS A 141 5.75 -22.63 -5.87
CA LYS A 141 6.20 -22.89 -7.24
C LYS A 141 5.57 -24.17 -7.81
N ASP A 142 5.22 -25.13 -6.96
CA ASP A 142 4.59 -26.40 -7.33
C ASP A 142 3.05 -26.29 -7.39
N CYS A 143 2.43 -25.43 -6.56
CA CYS A 143 1.00 -25.09 -6.58
C CYS A 143 0.65 -24.06 -7.67
N TYR A 144 1.60 -23.21 -8.05
CA TYR A 144 1.51 -22.31 -9.20
C TYR A 144 2.71 -22.56 -10.13
N PRO A 145 2.72 -23.71 -10.85
CA PRO A 145 3.77 -23.97 -11.82
C PRO A 145 3.78 -22.80 -12.81
N LYS A 146 4.95 -22.20 -13.00
CA LYS A 146 5.17 -21.07 -13.96
C LYS A 146 4.68 -21.38 -15.37
N ASP A 147 4.38 -22.64 -15.66
CA ASP A 147 3.90 -23.16 -16.94
C ASP A 147 2.37 -23.30 -17.03
N THR A 148 1.59 -22.83 -16.04
CA THR A 148 0.12 -22.68 -16.13
C THR A 148 -0.34 -21.27 -16.49
N VAL A 149 0.57 -20.34 -16.74
CA VAL A 149 0.28 -19.32 -17.77
C VAL A 149 0.34 -20.08 -19.07
N SER A 150 -0.83 -20.49 -19.57
CA SER A 150 -0.94 -21.06 -20.90
C SER A 150 -0.08 -20.23 -21.85
N ARG A 151 0.75 -20.94 -22.59
CA ARG A 151 1.57 -20.43 -23.71
C ARG A 151 0.69 -19.90 -24.87
N GLU A 152 -0.50 -19.39 -24.58
CA GLU A 152 -1.49 -18.83 -25.51
C GLU A 152 -1.73 -17.31 -25.32
N ASP A 153 -1.16 -16.69 -24.27
CA ASP A 153 -1.31 -15.25 -24.03
C ASP A 153 -0.30 -14.37 -24.84
N THR A 154 0.29 -14.95 -25.89
CA THR A 154 0.78 -14.13 -27.00
C THR A 154 -0.37 -13.43 -27.70
N SER A 155 -1.63 -13.88 -27.57
CA SER A 155 -2.80 -13.29 -28.22
C SER A 155 -3.28 -11.92 -27.67
N ILE A 156 -2.93 -11.54 -26.42
CA ILE A 156 -3.28 -10.20 -25.90
C ILE A 156 -2.50 -9.09 -26.63
N PHE A 157 -1.37 -9.40 -27.26
CA PHE A 157 -0.53 -8.45 -27.98
C PHE A 157 -0.01 -8.99 -29.33
N GLY A 158 -0.44 -10.17 -29.74
CA GLY A 158 -0.02 -10.93 -30.91
C GLY A 158 -1.23 -11.20 -31.78
N ASN A 159 -1.08 -10.87 -33.06
CA ASN A 159 -2.15 -10.54 -34.01
C ASN A 159 -2.90 -9.24 -33.72
N GLY A 160 -2.17 -8.17 -33.38
CA GLY A 160 -2.50 -6.78 -33.73
C GLY A 160 -3.79 -6.13 -33.18
N SER A 161 -4.81 -6.86 -32.73
CA SER A 161 -6.19 -6.33 -32.69
C SER A 161 -6.57 -5.58 -31.40
N SER A 162 -6.00 -5.95 -30.26
CA SER A 162 -6.31 -5.37 -28.93
C SER A 162 -5.63 -4.02 -28.69
N VAL A 163 -4.34 -3.86 -29.07
CA VAL A 163 -3.59 -2.60 -28.96
C VAL A 163 -3.91 -1.61 -30.08
N ASN A 164 -4.40 -2.08 -31.22
CA ASN A 164 -4.84 -1.21 -32.30
C ASN A 164 -6.00 -0.27 -31.92
N LYS A 165 -6.68 -0.54 -30.80
CA LYS A 165 -7.77 0.31 -30.27
C LYS A 165 -7.35 1.20 -29.09
N LEU A 166 -6.12 1.09 -28.62
CA LEU A 166 -5.60 1.93 -27.54
C LEU A 166 -5.54 3.39 -28.02
N LYS A 167 -6.14 4.30 -27.26
CA LYS A 167 -6.26 5.73 -27.60
C LYS A 167 -5.32 6.58 -26.76
N ASN A 168 -5.45 6.45 -25.44
CA ASN A 168 -4.81 7.34 -24.48
C ASN A 168 -4.13 6.54 -23.37
N PHE A 169 -3.03 7.10 -22.86
CA PHE A 169 -2.40 6.68 -21.62
C PHE A 169 -2.79 7.64 -20.49
N ILE A 170 -3.14 7.12 -19.31
CA ILE A 170 -3.57 7.93 -18.16
C ILE A 170 -2.51 7.98 -17.08
N VAL A 171 -2.25 9.19 -16.58
CA VAL A 171 -1.39 9.45 -15.41
C VAL A 171 -2.12 10.35 -14.44
N PHE A 172 -2.00 10.09 -13.13
CA PHE A 172 -2.54 10.99 -12.12
C PHE A 172 -1.50 12.04 -11.73
N LEU A 173 -1.90 13.31 -11.76
CA LEU A 173 -1.12 14.43 -11.24
C LEU A 173 -1.73 14.81 -9.90
N GLY A 174 -1.10 14.37 -8.82
CA GLY A 174 -1.72 14.53 -7.51
C GLY A 174 -0.76 14.50 -6.35
N TYR A 175 -1.39 14.54 -5.19
CA TYR A 175 -0.80 14.44 -3.87
C TYR A 175 -1.66 13.46 -3.06
N PRO A 176 -1.08 12.86 -2.00
CA PRO A 176 -1.80 11.93 -1.15
C PRO A 176 -3.11 12.50 -0.62
N ARG A 177 -4.08 11.62 -0.38
CA ARG A 177 -5.32 11.90 0.40
C ARG A 177 -6.31 12.87 -0.27
N SER A 178 -6.19 13.07 -1.58
CA SER A 178 -7.13 13.86 -2.38
C SER A 178 -8.38 13.08 -2.79
N GLY A 179 -8.36 11.75 -2.67
CA GLY A 179 -9.43 10.87 -3.18
C GLY A 179 -9.15 10.30 -4.56
N ALA A 180 -7.91 10.37 -5.05
CA ALA A 180 -7.52 9.78 -6.32
C ALA A 180 -7.78 8.25 -6.40
N SER A 181 -7.71 7.51 -5.29
CA SER A 181 -7.98 6.06 -5.30
C SER A 181 -9.40 5.70 -5.73
N ILE A 182 -10.45 6.43 -5.31
CA ILE A 182 -11.83 6.16 -5.77
C ILE A 182 -11.98 6.48 -7.25
N VAL A 183 -11.34 7.55 -7.73
CA VAL A 183 -11.34 7.88 -9.16
C VAL A 183 -10.66 6.78 -9.97
N GLY A 184 -9.48 6.33 -9.56
CA GLY A 184 -8.78 5.23 -10.22
C GLY A 184 -9.62 3.94 -10.23
N ALA A 185 -10.31 3.63 -9.13
CA ALA A 185 -11.20 2.48 -9.03
C ALA A 185 -12.42 2.56 -9.95
N LEU A 186 -13.08 3.73 -10.03
CA LEU A 186 -14.21 3.99 -10.93
C LEU A 186 -13.80 3.85 -12.39
N LEU A 187 -12.63 4.38 -12.74
CA LEU A 187 -12.09 4.31 -14.10
C LEU A 187 -11.73 2.89 -14.49
N ASP A 188 -11.02 2.16 -13.64
CA ASP A 188 -10.64 0.76 -13.87
C ASP A 188 -11.85 -0.19 -13.96
N ALA A 189 -13.00 0.21 -13.41
CA ALA A 189 -14.24 -0.55 -13.55
C ALA A 189 -14.86 -0.47 -14.95
N HIS A 190 -14.37 0.41 -15.82
CA HIS A 190 -14.90 0.58 -17.16
C HIS A 190 -14.47 -0.57 -18.10
N PRO A 191 -15.36 -1.10 -18.96
CA PRO A 191 -15.07 -2.27 -19.81
C PRO A 191 -13.85 -2.15 -20.74
N HIS A 192 -13.37 -0.95 -21.02
CA HIS A 192 -12.24 -0.73 -21.94
C HIS A 192 -11.09 0.08 -21.32
N VAL A 193 -11.01 0.14 -19.99
CA VAL A 193 -9.97 0.87 -19.26
C VAL A 193 -9.25 -0.09 -18.33
N VAL A 194 -7.92 -0.06 -18.34
CA VAL A 194 -7.09 -0.79 -17.39
C VAL A 194 -6.16 0.19 -16.68
N LEU A 195 -6.37 0.40 -15.38
CA LEU A 195 -5.55 1.29 -14.55
C LEU A 195 -4.97 0.53 -13.38
N SER A 196 -3.65 0.42 -13.36
CA SER A 196 -2.96 -0.06 -12.16
C SER A 196 -3.07 0.93 -11.00
N ASN A 197 -2.77 0.42 -9.81
CA ASN A 197 -2.78 1.17 -8.57
C ASN A 197 -1.34 1.25 -8.03
N GLU A 198 -0.76 2.44 -8.08
CA GLU A 198 0.60 2.75 -7.60
C GLU A 198 1.72 1.93 -8.26
N PHE A 199 1.55 1.52 -9.53
CA PHE A 199 2.57 0.79 -10.27
C PHE A 199 3.78 1.67 -10.62
N ASN A 200 3.61 2.98 -10.79
CA ASN A 200 4.67 3.95 -11.12
C ASN A 200 5.35 3.76 -12.50
N PRO A 201 4.60 3.71 -13.61
CA PRO A 201 5.15 3.38 -14.93
C PRO A 201 6.24 4.37 -15.39
N VAL A 202 6.00 5.68 -15.23
CA VAL A 202 6.96 6.72 -15.68
C VAL A 202 8.27 6.66 -14.90
N LEU A 203 8.21 6.48 -13.57
CA LEU A 203 9.43 6.42 -12.74
C LEU A 203 10.20 5.12 -12.96
N ARG A 204 9.51 3.99 -13.13
CA ARG A 204 10.15 2.73 -13.50
C ARG A 204 10.85 2.86 -14.85
N TRP A 205 10.20 3.53 -15.80
CA TRP A 205 10.77 3.77 -17.12
C TRP A 205 11.98 4.69 -17.04
N ALA A 206 11.89 5.81 -16.31
CA ALA A 206 13.00 6.71 -16.08
C ALA A 206 14.21 5.99 -15.46
N LYS A 207 13.97 5.15 -14.44
CA LYS A 207 15.02 4.31 -13.82
C LYS A 207 15.60 3.29 -14.80
N SER A 208 14.81 2.76 -15.73
CA SER A 208 15.28 1.84 -16.76
C SER A 208 16.23 2.53 -17.76
N LEU A 209 15.96 3.81 -18.09
CA LEU A 209 16.85 4.61 -18.94
C LEU A 209 18.19 4.88 -18.27
N SER A 210 18.20 5.07 -16.95
CA SER A 210 19.42 5.31 -16.17
C SER A 210 20.14 4.03 -15.73
N GLY A 211 19.72 2.85 -16.21
CA GLY A 211 20.27 1.55 -15.80
C GLY A 211 20.01 1.15 -14.34
N LYS A 212 19.17 1.89 -13.60
CA LYS A 212 18.80 1.64 -12.20
C LYS A 212 17.66 0.62 -12.06
N ALA A 213 17.09 0.16 -13.17
CA ALA A 213 16.05 -0.88 -13.22
C ALA A 213 16.17 -1.67 -14.53
N PRO A 214 15.63 -2.90 -14.61
CA PRO A 214 15.56 -3.65 -15.86
C PRO A 214 14.91 -2.84 -16.98
N LYS A 215 15.48 -2.91 -18.18
CA LYS A 215 14.85 -2.35 -19.37
C LYS A 215 13.56 -3.11 -19.66
N PHE A 216 12.54 -2.37 -20.06
CA PHE A 216 11.33 -2.95 -20.60
C PHE A 216 10.91 -2.15 -21.83
N ASN A 217 10.40 -2.84 -22.84
CA ASN A 217 9.79 -2.22 -24.00
C ASN A 217 8.33 -1.81 -23.70
N LYS A 218 7.72 -1.10 -24.64
CA LYS A 218 6.34 -0.61 -24.52
C LYS A 218 5.33 -1.73 -24.20
N LEU A 219 5.43 -2.89 -24.87
CA LEU A 219 4.50 -4.01 -24.67
C LEU A 219 4.67 -4.64 -23.28
N GLU A 220 5.92 -4.75 -22.81
CA GLU A 220 6.21 -5.22 -21.45
C GLU A 220 5.67 -4.25 -20.39
N LEU A 221 5.79 -2.94 -20.62
CA LEU A 221 5.16 -1.94 -19.74
C LEU A 221 3.65 -2.17 -19.64
N PHE A 222 2.97 -2.32 -20.78
CA PHE A 222 1.51 -2.51 -20.82
C PHE A 222 1.08 -3.82 -20.15
N ARG A 223 1.82 -4.92 -20.39
CA ARG A 223 1.58 -6.18 -19.67
C ARG A 223 1.74 -6.02 -18.16
N ASN A 224 2.78 -5.32 -17.72
CA ASN A 224 3.03 -5.12 -16.30
C ASN A 224 1.95 -4.27 -15.62
N ILE A 225 1.44 -3.23 -16.31
CA ILE A 225 0.30 -2.44 -15.82
C ILE A 225 -0.94 -3.32 -15.70
N LYS A 226 -1.27 -4.10 -16.74
CA LYS A 226 -2.41 -5.04 -16.70
C LYS A 226 -2.30 -6.01 -15.54
N ASN A 227 -1.14 -6.64 -15.37
CA ASN A 227 -0.90 -7.60 -14.31
C ASN A 227 -0.97 -6.94 -12.93
N ALA A 228 -0.50 -5.70 -12.79
CA ALA A 228 -0.60 -4.94 -11.55
C ALA A 228 -2.06 -4.57 -11.22
N ALA A 229 -2.87 -4.18 -12.21
CA ALA A 229 -4.29 -3.91 -12.03
C ALA A 229 -5.06 -5.18 -11.61
N TRP A 230 -4.86 -6.29 -12.32
CA TRP A 230 -5.44 -7.59 -11.98
C TRP A 230 -5.07 -8.05 -10.57
N SER A 231 -3.79 -7.89 -10.21
CA SER A 231 -3.25 -8.23 -8.89
C SER A 231 -3.90 -7.44 -7.74
N ASP A 232 -4.23 -6.16 -7.93
CA ASP A 232 -4.90 -5.32 -6.92
C ASP A 232 -6.33 -5.81 -6.58
N ILE A 233 -6.95 -6.60 -7.47
CA ILE A 233 -8.28 -7.19 -7.29
C ILE A 233 -8.21 -8.57 -6.64
N HIS A 234 -7.26 -9.39 -7.08
CA HIS A 234 -7.24 -10.82 -6.74
C HIS A 234 -6.39 -11.14 -5.51
N ASN A 235 -5.46 -10.27 -5.12
CA ASN A 235 -4.65 -10.50 -3.93
C ASN A 235 -5.33 -10.00 -2.65
N TYR A 236 -5.23 -10.81 -1.58
CA TYR A 236 -5.61 -10.45 -0.22
C TYR A 236 -4.75 -9.27 0.26
N GLY A 237 -5.22 -8.04 0.08
CA GLY A 237 -4.47 -6.84 0.46
C GLY A 237 -4.66 -5.63 -0.44
N GLY A 238 -5.15 -5.82 -1.67
CA GLY A 238 -5.38 -4.72 -2.60
C GLY A 238 -6.57 -3.85 -2.20
N THR A 239 -6.49 -2.54 -2.46
CA THR A 239 -7.56 -1.61 -2.04
C THR A 239 -8.86 -1.81 -2.81
N ARG A 240 -8.78 -2.49 -3.96
CA ARG A 240 -9.92 -2.88 -4.80
C ARG A 240 -10.24 -4.37 -4.68
N SER A 241 -9.56 -5.10 -3.78
CA SER A 241 -9.72 -6.55 -3.68
C SER A 241 -11.08 -6.92 -3.11
N LYS A 242 -11.70 -7.94 -3.73
CA LYS A 242 -12.97 -8.54 -3.32
C LYS A 242 -12.89 -9.16 -1.93
N THR A 243 -11.69 -9.56 -1.52
CA THR A 243 -11.43 -10.27 -0.26
C THR A 243 -10.76 -9.38 0.80
N PHE A 244 -10.58 -8.08 0.49
CA PHE A 244 -9.96 -7.14 1.43
C PHE A 244 -10.88 -6.84 2.61
N ASN A 245 -10.68 -7.57 3.70
CA ASN A 245 -11.51 -7.50 4.90
C ASN A 245 -10.86 -6.62 6.00
N LEU A 246 -10.25 -5.48 5.63
CA LEU A 246 -10.10 -4.42 6.62
C LEU A 246 -11.48 -3.79 6.80
N LYS A 247 -12.05 -3.97 8.00
CA LYS A 247 -13.39 -3.57 8.49
C LYS A 247 -13.99 -2.22 8.04
N TYR A 248 -13.36 -1.38 7.22
CA TYR A 248 -13.75 0.02 7.07
C TYR A 248 -13.71 0.67 5.67
N TYR A 249 -13.24 0.05 4.57
CA TYR A 249 -13.63 0.41 3.19
C TYR A 249 -12.97 -0.49 2.14
N THR A 250 -13.74 -0.93 1.14
CA THR A 250 -13.24 -1.49 -0.13
C THR A 250 -13.59 -0.54 -1.27
N LEU A 251 -12.74 -0.48 -2.30
CA LEU A 251 -13.01 0.23 -3.56
C LEU A 251 -13.41 -0.74 -4.69
N ASP A 252 -13.79 -1.97 -4.34
CA ASP A 252 -14.41 -2.92 -5.25
C ASP A 252 -15.74 -2.38 -5.78
N ILE A 253 -16.00 -2.57 -7.07
CA ILE A 253 -17.25 -2.21 -7.73
C ILE A 253 -17.84 -3.48 -8.37
N PRO A 254 -18.67 -4.23 -7.63
CA PRO A 254 -19.12 -5.56 -8.03
C PRO A 254 -19.85 -5.61 -9.39
N GLY A 255 -19.43 -6.57 -10.21
CA GLY A 255 -20.02 -6.83 -11.53
C GLY A 255 -19.63 -5.81 -12.61
N LEU A 256 -18.53 -5.09 -12.40
CA LEU A 256 -17.81 -4.30 -13.40
C LEU A 256 -16.40 -4.89 -13.64
N PHE A 257 -15.56 -4.19 -14.41
CA PHE A 257 -14.36 -4.76 -15.05
C PHE A 257 -13.04 -4.44 -14.33
N GLN A 258 -13.04 -4.13 -13.04
CA GLN A 258 -11.79 -3.76 -12.35
C GLN A 258 -10.72 -4.87 -12.49
N GLY A 259 -9.50 -4.49 -12.84
CA GLY A 259 -8.39 -5.41 -13.14
C GLY A 259 -8.55 -6.25 -14.41
N GLU A 260 -9.63 -6.06 -15.15
CA GLU A 260 -10.01 -6.80 -16.36
C GLU A 260 -10.45 -5.84 -17.48
N TYR A 261 -10.88 -6.38 -18.61
CA TYR A 261 -11.46 -5.61 -19.71
C TYR A 261 -12.35 -6.50 -20.57
N LYS A 262 -13.25 -5.87 -21.32
CA LYS A 262 -14.14 -6.51 -22.29
C LYS A 262 -13.58 -6.33 -23.70
N ASP A 263 -13.25 -7.44 -24.36
CA ASP A 263 -12.81 -7.57 -25.76
C ASP A 263 -11.47 -6.86 -26.11
N TYR A 264 -11.29 -5.60 -25.76
CA TYR A 264 -10.11 -4.79 -26.05
C TYR A 264 -9.94 -3.63 -25.05
N ILE A 265 -8.73 -3.06 -25.01
CA ILE A 265 -8.36 -1.94 -24.14
C ILE A 265 -8.31 -0.66 -24.98
N GLN A 266 -9.05 0.38 -24.58
CA GLN A 266 -8.97 1.72 -25.17
C GLN A 266 -8.10 2.67 -24.36
N ILE A 267 -7.97 2.41 -23.06
CA ILE A 267 -7.26 3.27 -22.12
C ILE A 267 -6.42 2.40 -21.20
N ILE A 268 -5.14 2.74 -21.06
CA ILE A 268 -4.24 2.11 -20.10
C ILE A 268 -3.55 3.17 -19.25
N GLY A 269 -3.16 2.86 -18.02
CA GLY A 269 -2.50 3.85 -17.20
C GLY A 269 -2.27 3.42 -15.77
N ASP A 270 -1.95 4.40 -14.93
CA ASP A 270 -1.68 4.18 -13.52
C ASP A 270 -2.23 5.32 -12.67
N LYS A 271 -2.92 4.96 -11.59
CA LYS A 271 -3.27 5.90 -10.53
C LYS A 271 -2.14 5.89 -9.50
N GLN A 272 -1.39 6.99 -9.43
CA GLN A 272 -0.34 7.18 -8.45
C GLN A 272 -0.43 8.54 -7.76
N ASP A 273 -0.39 8.53 -6.43
CA ASP A 273 -0.60 9.73 -5.61
C ASP A 273 0.72 10.42 -5.22
N ASN A 274 1.84 9.72 -5.33
CA ASN A 274 3.17 10.18 -4.86
C ASN A 274 4.21 10.39 -5.96
N GLN A 275 3.82 10.28 -7.23
CA GLN A 275 4.77 10.28 -8.34
C GLN A 275 5.66 11.53 -8.38
N LEU A 276 5.08 12.69 -8.05
CA LEU A 276 5.77 13.97 -7.98
C LEU A 276 6.81 14.00 -6.84
N VAL A 277 6.42 13.47 -5.68
CA VAL A 277 7.28 13.41 -4.49
C VAL A 277 8.44 12.45 -4.73
N ASP A 278 8.17 11.27 -5.30
CA ASP A 278 9.16 10.22 -5.50
C ASP A 278 10.15 10.56 -6.61
N TYR A 279 9.73 11.33 -7.63
CA TYR A 279 10.63 11.84 -8.65
C TYR A 279 11.69 12.77 -8.05
N ASP A 280 11.26 13.75 -7.26
CA ASP A 280 12.15 14.79 -6.73
C ASP A 280 13.08 14.28 -5.62
N LYS A 281 12.71 13.18 -4.94
CA LYS A 281 13.62 12.50 -4.00
C LYS A 281 14.73 11.71 -4.70
N GLY A 282 14.57 11.42 -5.99
CA GLY A 282 15.37 10.43 -6.70
C GLY A 282 16.36 10.97 -7.72
N ASN A 283 16.35 12.28 -8.02
CA ASN A 283 17.13 12.85 -9.12
C ASN A 283 18.04 14.02 -8.73
N ASP A 284 19.31 13.75 -9.01
CA ASP A 284 20.36 14.63 -9.52
C ASP A 284 19.84 15.64 -10.58
N GLU A 285 20.45 16.82 -10.63
CA GLU A 285 19.91 18.13 -11.04
C GLU A 285 19.41 18.33 -12.50
N SER A 286 19.18 17.31 -13.34
CA SER A 286 19.15 17.52 -14.80
C SER A 286 17.86 17.21 -15.58
N THR A 287 16.73 16.83 -14.99
CA THR A 287 15.49 16.61 -15.79
C THR A 287 14.22 17.13 -15.11
N ASN A 288 13.57 18.10 -15.75
CA ASN A 288 12.24 18.59 -15.36
C ASN A 288 11.19 17.47 -15.58
N PHE A 289 10.31 17.22 -14.60
CA PHE A 289 9.26 16.19 -14.71
C PHE A 289 8.34 16.38 -15.94
N ILE A 290 8.13 17.62 -16.39
CA ILE A 290 7.42 17.91 -17.66
C ILE A 290 8.13 17.24 -18.85
N GLN A 291 9.44 17.42 -18.95
CA GLN A 291 10.24 16.81 -20.03
C GLN A 291 10.22 15.29 -19.91
N LEU A 292 10.22 14.74 -18.68
CA LEU A 292 10.08 13.30 -18.49
C LEU A 292 8.73 12.78 -19.00
N LEU A 293 7.63 13.48 -18.71
CA LEU A 293 6.30 13.10 -19.17
C LEU A 293 6.16 13.21 -20.70
N GLU A 294 6.77 14.21 -21.34
CA GLU A 294 6.79 14.33 -22.80
C GLU A 294 7.60 13.22 -23.45
N ARG A 295 8.80 12.90 -22.94
CA ARG A 295 9.55 11.75 -23.42
C ARG A 295 8.82 10.42 -23.17
N PHE A 296 8.09 10.32 -22.07
CA PHE A 296 7.27 9.15 -21.76
C PHE A 296 6.10 9.02 -22.75
N LYS A 297 5.46 10.13 -23.13
CA LYS A 297 4.45 10.19 -24.20
C LYS A 297 5.02 9.61 -25.50
N ASP A 298 6.24 10.00 -25.87
CA ASP A 298 6.90 9.50 -27.08
C ASP A 298 7.22 8.00 -26.97
N PHE A 299 7.66 7.53 -25.80
CA PHE A 299 7.92 6.11 -25.55
C PHE A 299 6.67 5.24 -25.65
N VAL A 300 5.56 5.67 -25.04
CA VAL A 300 4.30 4.92 -25.14
C VAL A 300 3.67 5.07 -26.52
N GLY A 301 3.95 6.15 -27.25
CA GLY A 301 3.42 6.38 -28.60
C GLY A 301 1.92 6.68 -28.62
N TYR A 302 1.35 7.11 -27.51
CA TYR A 302 -0.05 7.51 -27.35
C TYR A 302 -0.11 8.83 -26.60
N GLN A 303 -1.22 9.55 -26.75
CA GLN A 303 -1.45 10.76 -25.98
C GLN A 303 -1.52 10.42 -24.49
N VAL A 304 -0.76 11.16 -23.66
CA VAL A 304 -0.85 11.04 -22.21
C VAL A 304 -1.83 12.09 -21.69
N LYS A 305 -2.94 11.65 -21.10
CA LYS A 305 -3.92 12.52 -20.44
C LYS A 305 -3.83 12.37 -18.92
N PHE A 306 -4.27 13.39 -18.20
CA PHE A 306 -4.00 13.55 -16.80
C PHE A 306 -5.26 13.79 -15.98
N PHE A 307 -5.36 13.11 -14.84
CA PHE A 307 -6.34 13.46 -13.82
C PHE A 307 -5.67 14.17 -12.65
N HIS A 308 -6.23 15.30 -12.25
CA HIS A 308 -5.85 16.00 -11.03
C HIS A 308 -7.06 16.05 -10.10
N ILE A 309 -6.94 15.39 -8.95
CA ILE A 309 -8.03 15.30 -7.97
C ILE A 309 -7.74 16.27 -6.84
N VAL A 310 -8.69 17.16 -6.58
CA VAL A 310 -8.64 18.19 -5.55
C VAL A 310 -9.61 17.84 -4.45
N ARG A 311 -9.22 18.08 -3.21
CA ARG A 311 -10.05 17.98 -2.03
C ARG A 311 -9.89 19.27 -1.23
N ASN A 312 -10.82 19.56 -0.32
CA ASN A 312 -10.62 20.64 0.65
C ASN A 312 -9.20 20.58 1.24
N PRO A 313 -8.39 21.65 1.10
CA PRO A 313 -6.98 21.63 1.48
C PRO A 313 -6.80 21.41 2.99
N TYR A 314 -7.74 21.88 3.82
CA TYR A 314 -7.71 21.61 5.25
C TYR A 314 -7.87 20.11 5.53
N ASP A 315 -8.83 19.44 4.89
CA ASP A 315 -9.00 18.00 5.07
C ASP A 315 -7.80 17.21 4.56
N ASN A 316 -7.25 17.61 3.42
CA ASN A 316 -6.10 16.97 2.81
C ASN A 316 -4.88 17.03 3.75
N ILE A 317 -4.53 18.23 4.20
CA ILE A 317 -3.43 18.48 5.15
C ILE A 317 -3.67 17.78 6.49
N ALA A 318 -4.88 17.87 7.06
CA ALA A 318 -5.20 17.18 8.30
C ALA A 318 -5.09 15.66 8.16
N THR A 319 -5.56 15.08 7.03
CA THR A 319 -5.41 13.64 6.79
C THR A 319 -3.93 13.25 6.70
N VAL A 320 -3.10 14.05 6.03
CA VAL A 320 -1.64 13.80 5.95
C VAL A 320 -0.99 13.87 7.33
N LEU A 321 -1.33 14.87 8.15
CA LEU A 321 -0.82 15.00 9.51
C LEU A 321 -1.21 13.79 10.37
N LEU A 322 -2.49 13.44 10.39
CA LEU A 322 -3.00 12.29 11.16
C LEU A 322 -2.35 10.97 10.72
N TYR A 323 -2.04 10.83 9.42
CA TYR A 323 -1.32 9.68 8.91
C TYR A 323 0.15 9.64 9.37
N ARG A 324 0.86 10.77 9.35
CA ARG A 324 2.26 10.85 9.83
C ARG A 324 2.39 10.55 11.32
N LEU A 325 1.38 10.92 12.10
CA LEU A 325 1.36 10.72 13.53
C LEU A 325 0.80 9.35 13.95
N SER A 326 0.25 8.58 13.00
CA SER A 326 -0.51 7.35 13.29
C SER A 326 -1.68 7.55 14.26
N SER A 327 -2.21 8.79 14.38
CA SER A 327 -3.21 9.16 15.39
C SER A 327 -4.65 9.07 14.92
N ARG A 328 -4.91 8.68 13.66
CA ARG A 328 -6.28 8.66 13.09
C ARG A 328 -7.26 7.82 13.93
N ASN A 329 -6.86 6.59 14.29
CA ASN A 329 -7.70 5.71 15.09
C ASN A 329 -7.91 6.23 16.52
N GLN A 330 -6.89 6.87 17.09
CA GLN A 330 -6.98 7.50 18.40
C GLN A 330 -8.03 8.60 18.37
N VAL A 331 -7.94 9.55 17.43
CA VAL A 331 -8.89 10.66 17.31
C VAL A 331 -10.33 10.18 17.12
N ILE A 332 -10.52 9.16 16.29
CA ILE A 332 -11.86 8.57 16.08
C ILE A 332 -12.41 7.98 17.39
N LYS A 333 -11.58 7.30 18.18
CA LYS A 333 -11.99 6.65 19.42
C LYS A 333 -12.19 7.63 20.59
N SER A 334 -11.28 8.61 20.74
CA SER A 334 -11.29 9.55 21.85
C SER A 334 -12.16 10.77 21.60
N GLY A 335 -12.48 11.08 20.34
CA GLY A 335 -13.14 12.32 19.95
C GLY A 335 -12.28 13.57 20.16
N THR A 336 -10.99 13.42 20.50
CA THR A 336 -10.09 14.54 20.79
C THR A 336 -9.37 15.03 19.55
N THR A 337 -9.07 16.33 19.51
CA THR A 337 -8.27 16.93 18.44
C THR A 337 -6.78 16.73 18.67
N VAL A 338 -6.01 16.56 17.59
CA VAL A 338 -4.54 16.54 17.65
C VAL A 338 -3.98 17.95 17.60
N ASN A 339 -3.19 18.34 18.60
CA ASN A 339 -2.47 19.61 18.63
C ASN A 339 -0.96 19.37 18.42
N ARG A 340 -0.47 19.63 17.20
CA ARG A 340 0.95 19.43 16.79
C ARG A 340 1.43 20.53 15.84
N PRO A 341 1.54 21.78 16.30
CA PRO A 341 1.90 22.92 15.45
C PRO A 341 3.31 22.79 14.88
N ASP A 342 4.22 22.14 15.63
CA ASP A 342 5.59 21.83 15.26
C ASP A 342 5.68 21.01 13.95
N ILE A 343 4.76 20.06 13.75
CA ILE A 343 4.70 19.25 12.52
C ILE A 343 3.76 19.85 11.49
N LEU A 344 2.63 20.44 11.92
CA LEU A 344 1.60 20.96 11.03
C LEU A 344 2.16 21.95 10.01
N VAL A 345 2.99 22.91 10.45
CA VAL A 345 3.61 23.91 9.55
C VAL A 345 4.45 23.23 8.47
N SER A 346 5.18 22.16 8.81
CA SER A 346 5.98 21.40 7.84
C SER A 346 5.10 20.68 6.80
N VAL A 347 3.96 20.12 7.22
CA VAL A 347 2.99 19.46 6.33
C VAL A 347 2.39 20.48 5.37
N ILE A 348 1.99 21.66 5.87
CA ILE A 348 1.44 22.75 5.05
C ILE A 348 2.46 23.19 3.99
N LYS A 349 3.71 23.45 4.38
CA LYS A 349 4.77 23.86 3.45
C LYS A 349 5.00 22.81 2.36
N GLN A 350 5.07 21.53 2.73
CA GLN A 350 5.25 20.45 1.77
C GLN A 350 4.05 20.33 0.81
N GLN A 351 2.83 20.53 1.32
CA GLN A 351 1.63 20.55 0.48
C GLN A 351 1.67 21.70 -0.54
N PHE A 352 2.16 22.88 -0.16
CA PHE A 352 2.24 24.03 -1.07
C PHE A 352 3.23 23.81 -2.20
N VAL A 353 4.35 23.14 -1.93
CA VAL A 353 5.30 22.72 -2.98
C VAL A 353 4.60 21.84 -4.01
N LEU A 354 3.69 20.96 -3.59
CA LEU A 354 2.92 20.12 -4.50
C LEU A 354 1.88 20.93 -5.29
N TYR A 355 1.19 21.88 -4.64
CA TYR A 355 0.26 22.77 -5.34
C TYR A 355 0.96 23.62 -6.42
N GLU A 356 2.14 24.15 -6.13
CA GLU A 356 2.94 24.90 -7.10
C GLU A 356 3.39 24.05 -8.29
N LYS A 357 3.83 22.81 -8.04
CA LYS A 357 4.17 21.86 -9.11
C LYS A 357 2.96 21.56 -9.99
N ILE A 358 1.82 21.26 -9.37
CA ILE A 358 0.60 20.95 -10.11
C ILE A 358 0.07 22.14 -10.89
N GLN A 359 0.11 23.35 -10.34
CA GLN A 359 -0.26 24.55 -11.08
C GLN A 359 0.58 24.67 -12.37
N ARG A 360 1.90 24.50 -12.28
CA ARG A 360 2.78 24.51 -13.46
C ARG A 360 2.42 23.41 -14.47
N TYR A 361 2.02 22.22 -14.01
CA TYR A 361 1.60 21.15 -14.92
C TYR A 361 0.24 21.43 -15.56
N ILE A 362 -0.71 22.00 -14.83
CA ILE A 362 -1.99 22.44 -15.38
C ILE A 362 -1.76 23.49 -16.46
N ASP A 363 -0.91 24.49 -16.17
CA ASP A 363 -0.60 25.57 -17.11
C ASP A 363 0.09 25.04 -18.38
N TYR A 364 1.00 24.07 -18.24
CA TYR A 364 1.75 23.51 -19.37
C TYR A 364 0.92 22.53 -20.22
N PHE A 365 0.24 21.58 -19.58
CA PHE A 365 -0.49 20.51 -20.29
C PHE A 365 -1.90 20.92 -20.71
N GLY A 366 -2.45 21.99 -20.14
CA GLY A 366 -3.74 22.57 -20.52
C GLY A 366 -4.88 21.56 -20.50
N GLU A 367 -5.57 21.43 -21.63
CA GLU A 367 -6.75 20.56 -21.80
C GLU A 367 -6.46 19.06 -21.60
N ARG A 368 -5.18 18.65 -21.59
CA ARG A 368 -4.78 17.28 -21.24
C ARG A 368 -4.97 16.98 -19.76
N VAL A 369 -5.22 17.99 -18.91
CA VAL A 369 -5.46 17.82 -17.47
C VAL A 369 -6.92 18.05 -17.13
N LEU A 370 -7.60 17.00 -16.69
CA LEU A 370 -8.91 17.14 -16.05
C LEU A 370 -8.76 17.30 -14.54
N THR A 371 -9.09 18.51 -14.06
CA THR A 371 -9.21 18.77 -12.63
C THR A 371 -10.62 18.43 -12.14
N LEU A 372 -10.72 17.57 -11.12
CA LEU A 372 -11.97 17.15 -10.49
C LEU A 372 -11.93 17.45 -8.98
N ASN A 373 -13.02 17.94 -8.43
CA ASN A 373 -13.17 18.07 -6.99
C ASN A 373 -13.77 16.79 -6.41
N HIS A 374 -13.19 16.33 -5.31
CA HIS A 374 -13.60 15.14 -4.61
C HIS A 374 -15.03 15.26 -4.08
N GLU A 375 -15.36 16.39 -3.47
CA GLU A 375 -16.67 16.71 -2.91
C GLU A 375 -17.76 16.74 -3.99
N ASP A 376 -17.43 17.22 -5.19
CA ASP A 376 -18.39 17.24 -6.31
C ASP A 376 -18.62 15.84 -6.88
N LEU A 377 -17.57 15.00 -6.97
CA LEU A 377 -17.70 13.60 -7.38
C LEU A 377 -18.67 12.86 -6.47
N ILE A 378 -18.62 13.12 -5.16
CA ILE A 378 -19.51 12.47 -4.19
C ILE A 378 -20.93 13.03 -4.29
N SER A 379 -21.07 14.33 -4.48
CA SER A 379 -22.38 14.98 -4.55
C SER A 379 -23.11 14.70 -5.88
N ASN A 380 -22.38 14.47 -6.97
CA ASN A 380 -22.94 14.20 -8.29
C ASN A 380 -22.07 13.19 -9.07
N PRO A 381 -22.06 11.91 -8.65
CA PRO A 381 -21.15 10.90 -9.20
C PRO A 381 -21.39 10.65 -10.68
N LEU A 382 -22.66 10.57 -11.11
CA LEU A 382 -23.01 10.32 -12.50
C LEU A 382 -22.43 11.40 -13.45
N LEU A 383 -22.61 12.68 -13.11
CA LEU A 383 -22.07 13.78 -13.91
C LEU A 383 -20.55 13.72 -14.00
N PHE A 384 -19.88 13.46 -12.87
CA PHE A 384 -18.43 13.44 -12.83
C PHE A 384 -17.84 12.23 -13.54
N ILE A 385 -18.48 11.06 -13.45
CA ILE A 385 -18.08 9.87 -14.24
C ILE A 385 -18.23 10.15 -15.73
N LYS A 386 -19.34 10.75 -16.17
CA LYS A 386 -19.49 11.18 -17.58
C LYS A 386 -18.39 12.14 -18.03
N ARG A 387 -18.00 13.10 -17.18
CA ARG A 387 -16.87 14.02 -17.47
C ARG A 387 -15.54 13.27 -17.61
N MET A 388 -15.29 12.26 -16.78
CA MET A 388 -14.11 11.40 -16.89
C MET A 388 -14.08 10.65 -18.21
N CYS A 389 -15.21 10.03 -18.60
CA CYS A 389 -15.35 9.32 -19.88
C CYS A 389 -15.08 10.24 -21.07
N ASN A 390 -15.69 11.43 -21.07
CA ASN A 390 -15.50 12.44 -22.11
C ASN A 390 -14.03 12.87 -22.19
N HIS A 391 -13.37 13.11 -21.06
CA HIS A 391 -11.96 13.48 -21.05
C HIS A 391 -11.06 12.38 -21.63
N MET A 392 -11.40 11.10 -21.46
CA MET A 392 -10.66 9.97 -22.03
C MET A 392 -11.03 9.64 -23.48
N ASP A 393 -11.99 10.35 -24.08
CA ASP A 393 -12.57 10.07 -25.41
C ASP A 393 -13.13 8.64 -25.56
N ILE A 394 -13.80 8.16 -24.50
CA ILE A 394 -14.44 6.83 -24.50
C ILE A 394 -15.95 6.93 -24.25
N TYR A 395 -16.66 5.96 -24.80
CA TYR A 395 -18.08 5.79 -24.54
C TYR A 395 -18.28 5.09 -23.20
N CYS A 396 -19.16 5.62 -22.36
CA CYS A 396 -19.58 5.01 -21.10
C CYS A 396 -21.04 4.61 -21.18
N GLY A 397 -21.30 3.30 -21.23
CA GLY A 397 -22.66 2.75 -21.29
C GLY A 397 -23.44 2.93 -19.99
N GLU A 398 -24.76 2.97 -20.10
CA GLU A 398 -25.71 3.12 -18.99
C GLU A 398 -25.43 2.16 -17.82
N TYR A 399 -25.19 0.88 -18.10
CA TYR A 399 -24.90 -0.13 -17.06
C TYR A 399 -23.64 0.22 -16.22
N TYR A 400 -22.56 0.65 -16.88
CA TYR A 400 -21.35 1.09 -16.19
C TYR A 400 -21.62 2.35 -15.37
N LEU A 401 -22.27 3.35 -15.97
CA LEU A 401 -22.57 4.62 -15.31
C LEU A 401 -23.45 4.45 -14.07
N GLU A 402 -24.49 3.62 -14.16
CA GLU A 402 -25.41 3.33 -13.06
C GLU A 402 -24.68 2.65 -11.90
N LYS A 403 -23.94 1.56 -12.17
CA LYS A 403 -23.22 0.82 -11.13
C LYS A 403 -22.08 1.63 -10.50
N ALA A 404 -21.25 2.24 -11.33
CA ALA A 404 -20.10 3.02 -10.86
C ALA A 404 -20.56 4.24 -10.03
N SER A 405 -21.65 4.90 -10.42
CA SER A 405 -22.16 6.03 -9.64
C SER A 405 -22.73 5.59 -8.29
N LYS A 406 -23.42 4.45 -8.22
CA LYS A 406 -23.95 3.88 -6.97
C LYS A 406 -22.87 3.37 -6.01
N SER A 407 -21.68 3.04 -6.50
CA SER A 407 -20.55 2.64 -5.64
C SER A 407 -19.81 3.80 -4.97
N VAL A 408 -20.10 5.06 -5.36
CA VAL A 408 -19.54 6.22 -4.68
C VAL A 408 -20.21 6.36 -3.32
N PHE A 409 -19.39 6.47 -2.27
CA PHE A 409 -19.85 6.62 -0.89
C PHE A 409 -20.66 7.91 -0.69
N SER A 410 -21.55 7.92 0.31
CA SER A 410 -22.54 8.99 0.50
C SER A 410 -21.99 10.31 1.05
N SER A 411 -20.79 10.34 1.63
CA SER A 411 -20.24 11.55 2.26
C SER A 411 -18.72 11.56 2.38
N THR A 412 -18.11 12.76 2.31
CA THR A 412 -16.69 12.96 2.63
C THR A 412 -16.42 12.92 4.13
N THR A 413 -15.23 12.46 4.50
CA THR A 413 -14.70 12.71 5.85
C THR A 413 -14.22 14.17 5.96
N LYS A 414 -14.53 14.84 7.07
CA LYS A 414 -14.07 16.22 7.35
C LYS A 414 -12.96 16.22 8.38
N SER A 415 -11.80 15.67 8.02
CA SER A 415 -10.64 15.53 8.93
C SER A 415 -10.08 16.86 9.44
N ARG A 416 -10.42 17.99 8.81
CA ARG A 416 -10.08 19.33 9.31
C ARG A 416 -10.54 19.59 10.75
N HIS A 417 -11.59 18.93 11.22
CA HIS A 417 -12.09 19.04 12.60
C HIS A 417 -11.36 18.12 13.59
N SER A 418 -10.44 17.28 13.12
CA SER A 418 -9.70 16.31 13.95
C SER A 418 -8.37 16.86 14.45
N ILE A 419 -8.00 18.09 14.10
CA ILE A 419 -6.74 18.72 14.50
C ILE A 419 -6.98 20.15 14.99
N ASP A 420 -6.11 20.61 15.90
CA ASP A 420 -6.01 22.02 16.26
C ASP A 420 -5.08 22.72 15.26
N TRP A 421 -5.63 23.72 14.57
CA TRP A 421 -4.91 24.44 13.52
C TRP A 421 -4.11 25.61 14.06
N GLY A 422 -4.55 26.26 15.14
CA GLY A 422 -4.12 27.63 15.43
C GLY A 422 -4.45 28.63 14.30
N GLN A 423 -4.27 29.92 14.57
CA GLN A 423 -4.61 30.97 13.60
C GLN A 423 -3.59 31.06 12.46
N ASP A 424 -2.29 30.93 12.77
CA ASP A 424 -1.23 31.05 11.77
C ASP A 424 -1.33 29.99 10.68
N ALA A 425 -1.62 28.74 11.04
CA ALA A 425 -1.76 27.67 10.06
C ALA A 425 -2.99 27.88 9.17
N LYS A 426 -4.10 28.40 9.73
CA LYS A 426 -5.29 28.78 8.93
C LYS A 426 -4.94 29.88 7.93
N THR A 427 -4.27 30.94 8.38
CA THR A 427 -3.81 32.05 7.53
C THR A 427 -2.89 31.55 6.41
N MET A 428 -1.98 30.61 6.72
CA MET A 428 -1.14 29.97 5.70
C MET A 428 -1.99 29.27 4.64
N VAL A 429 -2.93 28.39 5.03
CA VAL A 429 -3.78 27.66 4.08
C VAL A 429 -4.65 28.61 3.25
N GLU A 430 -5.21 29.65 3.86
CA GLU A 430 -5.95 30.70 3.15
C GLU A 430 -5.11 31.40 2.07
N SER A 431 -3.82 31.63 2.34
CA SER A 431 -2.93 32.22 1.33
C SER A 431 -2.77 31.32 0.10
N ALA A 432 -2.70 30.00 0.28
CA ALA A 432 -2.66 29.06 -0.83
C ALA A 432 -3.99 28.96 -1.57
N ILE A 433 -5.12 28.98 -0.84
CA ILE A 433 -6.46 29.01 -1.43
C ILE A 433 -6.61 30.21 -2.37
N LYS A 434 -6.14 31.39 -1.97
CA LYS A 434 -6.16 32.61 -2.80
C LYS A 434 -5.21 32.55 -3.99
N LYS A 435 -4.10 31.82 -3.87
CA LYS A 435 -3.05 31.75 -4.90
C LYS A 435 -3.38 30.79 -6.04
N TYR A 436 -3.99 29.64 -5.76
CA TYR A 436 -4.17 28.57 -6.75
C TYR A 436 -5.63 28.42 -7.17
N ARG A 437 -5.92 28.65 -8.46
CA ARG A 437 -7.30 28.68 -9.00
C ARG A 437 -8.12 27.43 -8.67
N PHE A 438 -7.50 26.25 -8.68
CA PHE A 438 -8.19 24.99 -8.38
C PHE A 438 -8.59 24.85 -6.90
N LEU A 439 -8.12 25.73 -6.01
CA LEU A 439 -8.49 25.77 -4.59
C LEU A 439 -9.49 26.88 -4.23
N ASN A 440 -9.70 27.87 -5.11
CA ASN A 440 -10.45 29.11 -4.80
C ASN A 440 -11.86 28.90 -4.20
N ARG A 441 -12.47 27.73 -4.41
CA ARG A 441 -13.81 27.42 -3.91
C ARG A 441 -13.84 27.01 -2.43
N TYR A 442 -12.70 26.59 -1.88
CA TYR A 442 -12.67 26.00 -0.54
C TYR A 442 -12.52 27.07 0.52
N THR A 443 -13.13 26.80 1.66
CA THR A 443 -12.87 27.49 2.91
C THR A 443 -12.66 26.45 4.00
N PHE A 444 -12.47 26.88 5.24
CA PHE A 444 -12.50 25.94 6.36
C PHE A 444 -13.87 25.25 6.50
N LEU A 445 -14.97 25.89 6.08
CA LEU A 445 -16.33 25.37 6.29
C LEU A 445 -16.80 24.43 5.18
N ASN A 446 -16.50 24.73 3.92
CA ASN A 446 -16.94 23.98 2.75
C ASN A 446 -15.80 23.19 2.11
#